data_AF-A0A1F7L2I9-F1
#
_entry.id   AF-A0A1F7L2I9-F1
#
_cell.length_a   1.000
_cell.length_b   1.000
_cell.length_c   1.000
_cell.angle_alpha   90.00
_cell.angle_beta   90.00
_cell.angle_gamma   90.00
#
_symmetry.space_group_name_H-M   'P 1'
#
loop_
_entity.id
_entity.type
_entity.pdbx_description
1 polymer ?
#
loop_
_entity_poly.entity_id
_entity_poly.type
_entity_poly.pdbx_seq_one_letter_code
_entity_poly.pdbx_strand_id
1 'polypeptide(L)'
;MNSNIKLYYVVPFIFLLVLIVIILFIPQTKKQTPSQPKPTKLPLPTLIEPKQPLELNITPHEEPQGPDTFPTLPPLAPTFTGGLEKQNIPQEETDLAVQKRELRQKTPLSEDSFTITFDYANDIFIVTLKEPKDINKKDFDLWLNTNYPNIPLDRFGFK
;
A
#
# COMPACT_ATOMS: atom_id res chain seq x y z
N MET A 1 21.90 4.80 72.99
CA MET A 1 21.64 3.81 71.92
C MET A 1 20.93 4.52 70.78
N ASN A 2 21.67 4.80 69.73
CA ASN A 2 21.50 5.99 68.91
C ASN A 2 20.45 5.78 67.82
N SER A 3 19.36 6.55 67.83
CA SER A 3 18.27 6.48 66.84
C SER A 3 18.75 6.57 65.37
N ASN A 4 19.93 7.13 65.14
CA ASN A 4 20.54 7.25 63.81
C ASN A 4 20.95 5.90 63.17
N ILE A 5 21.21 4.86 63.97
CA ILE A 5 21.57 3.55 63.41
C ILE A 5 20.36 2.84 62.81
N LYS A 6 19.17 3.06 63.38
CA LYS A 6 17.91 2.52 62.83
C LYS A 6 17.59 3.15 61.48
N LEU A 7 17.83 4.46 61.33
CA LEU A 7 17.61 5.17 60.07
C LEU A 7 18.49 4.62 58.93
N TYR A 8 19.74 4.23 59.24
CA TYR A 8 20.67 3.66 58.26
C TYR A 8 20.18 2.32 57.67
N TYR A 9 19.41 1.52 58.42
CA TYR A 9 18.83 0.27 57.91
C TYR A 9 17.46 0.44 57.27
N VAL A 10 16.67 1.44 57.70
CA VAL A 10 15.31 1.68 57.18
C VAL A 10 15.33 2.26 55.76
N VAL A 11 16.24 3.20 55.46
CA VAL A 11 16.36 3.82 54.13
C VAL A 11 16.68 2.80 53.01
N PRO A 12 17.71 1.94 53.12
CA PRO A 12 18.00 0.96 52.06
C PRO A 12 16.90 -0.10 51.95
N PHE A 13 16.22 -0.44 53.05
CA PHE A 13 15.11 -1.38 53.03
C PHE A 13 13.92 -0.86 52.22
N ILE A 14 13.55 0.41 52.39
CA ILE A 14 12.49 1.05 51.60
C ILE A 14 12.90 1.12 50.12
N PHE A 15 14.16 1.47 49.83
CA PHE A 15 14.66 1.53 48.45
C PHE A 15 14.62 0.15 47.75
N LEU A 16 14.96 -0.91 48.48
CA LEU A 16 14.86 -2.30 48.00
C LEU A 16 13.41 -2.68 47.68
N LEU A 17 12.47 -2.30 48.54
CA LEU A 17 11.04 -2.56 48.35
C LEU A 17 10.50 -1.87 47.08
N VAL A 18 10.89 -0.62 46.84
CA VAL A 18 10.52 0.13 45.62
C VAL A 18 11.12 -0.53 44.38
N LEU A 19 12.38 -0.98 44.45
CA LEU A 19 13.04 -1.66 43.33
C LEU A 19 12.32 -2.97 42.95
N ILE A 20 11.87 -3.75 43.94
CA ILE A 20 11.10 -4.98 43.71
C ILE A 20 9.77 -4.67 43.01
N VAL A 21 9.05 -3.62 43.43
CA VAL A 21 7.79 -3.21 42.78
C VAL A 21 8.04 -2.83 41.33
N ILE A 22 9.10 -2.06 41.03
CA ILE A 22 9.43 -1.69 39.65
C ILE A 22 9.67 -2.93 38.77
N ILE A 23 10.40 -3.93 39.27
CA ILE A 23 10.68 -5.17 38.53
C ILE A 23 9.40 -5.98 38.28
N LEU A 24 8.47 -6.01 39.24
CA LEU A 24 7.18 -6.71 39.09
C LEU A 24 6.26 -6.03 38.06
N PHE A 25 6.39 -4.71 37.87
CA PHE A 25 5.60 -3.95 36.91
C PHE A 25 6.23 -3.88 35.50
N ILE A 26 7.37 -4.54 35.24
CA ILE A 26 7.89 -4.67 33.87
C ILE A 26 6.94 -5.61 33.10
N PRO A 27 6.20 -5.13 32.08
CA PRO A 27 5.32 -5.98 31.31
C PRO A 27 6.18 -7.02 30.57
N GLN A 28 5.96 -8.30 30.88
CA GLN A 28 6.51 -9.41 30.12
C GLN A 28 5.90 -9.38 28.73
N THR A 29 6.55 -8.69 27.81
CA THR A 29 6.24 -8.73 26.38
C THR A 29 6.57 -10.13 25.87
N LYS A 30 5.58 -11.02 25.93
CA LYS A 30 5.65 -12.31 25.26
C LYS A 30 5.77 -12.02 23.77
N LYS A 31 6.97 -12.20 23.21
CA LYS A 31 7.18 -12.24 21.77
C LYS A 31 6.35 -13.39 21.23
N GLN A 32 5.20 -13.08 20.64
CA GLN A 32 4.41 -14.05 19.91
C GLN A 32 5.25 -14.49 18.71
N THR A 33 5.63 -15.77 18.69
CA THR A 33 6.20 -16.42 17.52
C THR A 33 5.23 -16.23 16.35
N PRO A 34 5.68 -15.72 15.18
CA PRO A 34 4.84 -15.60 14.01
C PRO A 34 4.31 -16.99 13.66
N SER A 35 2.99 -17.16 13.76
CA SER A 35 2.33 -18.36 13.26
C SER A 35 2.55 -18.40 11.76
N GLN A 36 3.35 -19.36 11.32
CA GLN A 36 3.68 -19.58 9.92
C GLN A 36 2.37 -19.71 9.12
N PRO A 37 2.11 -18.85 8.11
CA PRO A 37 0.91 -18.97 7.32
C PRO A 37 0.92 -20.31 6.59
N LYS A 38 -0.18 -21.05 6.74
CA LYS A 38 -0.49 -22.28 6.00
C LYS A 38 -0.25 -22.02 4.51
N PRO A 39 0.42 -22.93 3.77
CA PRO A 39 0.67 -22.73 2.35
C PRO A 39 -0.65 -22.56 1.61
N THR A 40 -0.90 -21.33 1.15
CA THR A 40 -1.98 -21.04 0.23
C THR A 40 -1.54 -21.61 -1.12
N LYS A 41 -2.31 -22.56 -1.65
CA LYS A 41 -2.13 -23.07 -3.00
C LYS A 41 -2.25 -21.87 -3.94
N LEU A 42 -1.11 -21.40 -4.46
CA LEU A 42 -1.10 -20.42 -5.53
C LEU A 42 -1.92 -21.00 -6.69
N PRO A 43 -2.83 -20.23 -7.31
CA PRO A 43 -3.43 -20.66 -8.57
C PRO A 43 -2.28 -20.85 -9.56
N LEU A 44 -2.20 -22.05 -10.13
CA LEU A 44 -1.25 -22.35 -11.18
C LEU A 44 -1.57 -21.40 -12.35
N PRO A 45 -0.62 -20.61 -12.87
CA PRO A 45 -0.86 -19.79 -14.04
C PRO A 45 -1.33 -20.71 -15.16
N THR A 46 -2.54 -20.45 -15.67
CA THR A 46 -3.01 -21.10 -16.88
C THR A 46 -2.06 -20.65 -17.99
N LEU A 47 -1.22 -21.57 -18.46
CA LEU A 47 -0.54 -21.41 -19.73
C LEU A 47 -1.64 -21.31 -20.78
N ILE A 48 -1.93 -20.10 -21.25
CA ILE A 48 -2.73 -19.91 -22.44
C ILE A 48 -1.85 -20.43 -23.56
N GLU A 49 -2.03 -21.69 -23.92
CA GLU A 49 -1.55 -22.20 -25.20
C GLU A 49 -2.22 -21.33 -26.27
N PRO A 50 -1.45 -20.57 -27.08
CA PRO A 50 -2.03 -19.86 -28.19
C PRO A 50 -2.65 -20.93 -29.07
N LYS A 51 -3.98 -21.05 -29.08
CA LYS A 51 -4.67 -21.69 -30.20
C LYS A 51 -4.07 -21.01 -31.42
N GLN A 52 -3.38 -21.80 -32.23
CA GLN A 52 -2.76 -21.38 -33.47
C GLN A 52 -3.67 -20.35 -34.14
N PRO A 53 -3.11 -19.28 -34.76
CA PRO A 53 -3.91 -18.47 -35.66
C PRO A 53 -4.65 -19.47 -36.54
N LEU A 54 -5.99 -19.39 -36.62
CA LEU A 54 -6.65 -20.04 -37.74
C LEU A 54 -5.96 -19.42 -38.96
N GLU A 55 -5.05 -20.17 -39.58
CA GLU A 55 -4.68 -19.90 -40.95
C GLU A 55 -6.02 -19.97 -41.67
N LEU A 56 -6.51 -18.79 -42.02
CA LEU A 56 -7.63 -18.63 -42.91
C LEU A 56 -7.14 -19.26 -44.21
N ASN A 57 -7.41 -20.55 -44.39
CA ASN A 57 -7.15 -21.26 -45.61
C ASN A 57 -8.16 -20.72 -46.63
N ILE A 58 -7.87 -19.54 -47.16
CA ILE A 58 -8.57 -19.01 -48.33
C ILE A 58 -8.11 -19.89 -49.47
N THR A 59 -8.81 -21.00 -49.64
CA THR A 59 -8.72 -21.77 -50.87
C THR A 59 -9.12 -20.79 -51.98
N PRO A 60 -8.29 -20.57 -53.02
CA PRO A 60 -8.72 -19.75 -54.15
C PRO A 60 -9.91 -20.47 -54.77
N HIS A 61 -11.11 -19.94 -54.55
CA HIS A 61 -12.26 -20.35 -55.35
C HIS A 61 -12.04 -19.71 -56.71
N GLU A 62 -11.61 -20.49 -57.69
CA GLU A 62 -11.83 -20.13 -59.08
C GLU A 62 -13.34 -20.11 -59.30
N GLU A 63 -13.93 -18.92 -59.22
CA GLU A 63 -15.30 -18.67 -59.64
C GLU A 63 -15.29 -17.95 -61.00
N PRO A 64 -16.21 -18.29 -61.93
CA PRO A 64 -16.15 -17.82 -63.31
C PRO A 64 -16.34 -16.30 -63.39
N GLN A 65 -15.58 -15.66 -64.28
CA GLN A 65 -15.73 -14.24 -64.62
C GLN A 65 -17.16 -13.92 -65.05
N GLY A 66 -17.91 -13.23 -64.17
CA GLY A 66 -19.16 -12.55 -64.47
C GLY A 66 -19.05 -11.07 -64.06
N PRO A 67 -19.58 -10.11 -64.85
CA PRO A 67 -19.31 -8.69 -64.63
C PRO A 67 -20.38 -8.07 -63.71
N ASP A 68 -20.38 -8.41 -62.42
CA ASP A 68 -21.23 -7.72 -61.44
C ASP A 68 -20.36 -6.98 -60.42
N THR A 69 -20.27 -5.68 -60.62
CA THR A 69 -19.48 -4.75 -59.79
C THR A 69 -20.20 -4.52 -58.47
N PHE A 70 -19.85 -5.30 -57.44
CA PHE A 70 -20.10 -4.90 -56.05
C PHE A 70 -18.92 -4.07 -55.55
N PRO A 71 -19.14 -2.86 -54.98
CA PRO A 71 -18.04 -2.12 -54.39
C PRO A 71 -17.58 -2.84 -53.12
N THR A 72 -16.47 -3.56 -53.21
CA THR A 72 -15.74 -4.06 -52.05
C THR A 72 -15.29 -2.86 -51.23
N LEU A 73 -16.01 -2.59 -50.13
CA LEU A 73 -15.58 -1.58 -49.16
C LEU A 73 -14.20 -2.00 -48.63
N PRO A 74 -13.20 -1.09 -48.60
CA PRO A 74 -11.90 -1.41 -48.03
C PRO A 74 -12.09 -1.79 -46.55
N PRO A 75 -11.32 -2.77 -46.03
CA PRO A 75 -11.40 -3.16 -44.63
C PRO A 75 -11.11 -1.92 -43.76
N LEU A 76 -12.08 -1.50 -42.97
CA LEU A 76 -11.87 -0.43 -41.99
C LEU A 76 -10.83 -0.93 -40.98
N ALA A 77 -9.64 -0.32 -40.99
CA ALA A 77 -8.67 -0.52 -39.92
C ALA A 77 -9.34 -0.15 -38.58
N PRO A 78 -9.11 -0.92 -37.50
CA PRO A 78 -9.64 -0.58 -36.19
C PRO A 78 -9.12 0.82 -35.81
N THR A 79 -10.03 1.79 -35.80
CA THR A 79 -9.72 3.15 -35.36
C THR A 79 -9.77 3.15 -33.83
N PHE A 80 -8.64 3.41 -33.18
CA PHE A 80 -8.57 3.60 -31.74
C PHE A 80 -9.44 4.82 -31.36
N THR A 81 -10.52 4.59 -30.62
CA THR A 81 -11.41 5.66 -30.13
C THR A 81 -10.97 6.22 -28.78
N GLY A 82 -9.79 5.83 -28.28
CA GLY A 82 -9.24 6.40 -27.06
C GLY A 82 -8.80 7.85 -27.29
N GLY A 83 -8.99 8.68 -26.27
CA GLY A 83 -8.86 10.13 -26.34
C GLY A 83 -7.59 10.59 -27.07
N LEU A 84 -7.75 11.65 -27.87
CA LEU A 84 -6.67 12.31 -28.62
C LEU A 84 -5.41 12.41 -27.76
N GLU A 85 -4.29 11.95 -28.31
CA GLU A 85 -2.97 11.80 -27.66
C GLU A 85 -2.35 13.12 -27.14
N LYS A 86 -3.12 14.22 -27.12
CA LYS A 86 -2.74 15.56 -26.66
C LYS A 86 -3.82 16.21 -25.79
N GLN A 87 -4.55 15.44 -24.98
CA GLN A 87 -5.21 16.07 -23.85
C GLN A 87 -4.10 16.49 -22.88
N ASN A 88 -3.85 17.80 -22.79
CA ASN A 88 -2.88 18.37 -21.86
C ASN A 88 -3.44 18.16 -20.44
N ILE A 89 -3.16 17.00 -19.86
CA ILE A 89 -3.49 16.69 -18.48
C ILE A 89 -2.67 17.66 -17.62
N PRO A 90 -3.28 18.40 -16.69
CA PRO A 90 -2.55 19.26 -15.78
C PRO A 90 -1.41 18.50 -15.10
N GLN A 91 -0.25 19.13 -15.00
CA GLN A 91 0.92 18.51 -14.36
C GLN A 91 0.62 18.12 -12.90
N GLU A 92 -0.16 18.94 -12.19
CA GLU A 92 -0.61 18.68 -10.82
C GLU A 92 -1.37 17.35 -10.68
N GLU A 93 -2.29 17.05 -11.59
CA GLU A 93 -3.06 15.80 -11.56
C GLU A 93 -2.15 14.59 -11.83
N THR A 94 -1.19 14.74 -12.74
CA THR A 94 -0.21 13.71 -13.06
C THR A 94 0.71 13.43 -11.87
N ASP A 95 1.22 14.49 -11.23
CA ASP A 95 2.13 14.37 -10.10
C ASP A 95 1.44 13.77 -8.86
N LEU A 96 0.17 14.14 -8.62
CA LEU A 96 -0.66 13.51 -7.58
C LEU A 96 -0.83 12.02 -7.85
N ALA A 97 -1.17 11.64 -9.09
CA ALA A 97 -1.37 10.24 -9.45
C ALA A 97 -0.08 9.41 -9.28
N VAL A 98 1.06 9.98 -9.64
CA VAL A 98 2.38 9.37 -9.47
C VAL A 98 2.69 9.17 -7.98
N GLN A 99 2.59 10.23 -7.17
CA GLN A 99 2.86 10.14 -5.72
C GLN A 99 1.91 9.17 -5.02
N LYS A 100 0.61 9.19 -5.36
CA LYS A 100 -0.36 8.24 -4.81
C LYS A 100 -0.02 6.81 -5.18
N ARG A 101 0.41 6.55 -6.43
CA ARG A 101 0.87 5.22 -6.85
C ARG A 101 2.10 4.77 -6.08
N GLU A 102 3.09 5.64 -5.93
CA GLU A 102 4.32 5.33 -5.20
C GLU A 102 4.07 5.01 -3.73
N LEU A 103 3.24 5.82 -3.05
CA LEU A 103 2.90 5.57 -1.66
C LEU A 103 2.14 4.25 -1.51
N ARG A 104 1.18 3.95 -2.40
CA ARG A 104 0.46 2.66 -2.39
C ARG A 104 1.42 1.47 -2.51
N GLN A 105 2.42 1.56 -3.38
CA GLN A 105 3.42 0.50 -3.55
C GLN A 105 4.29 0.27 -2.30
N LYS A 106 4.45 1.31 -1.47
CA LYS A 106 5.19 1.25 -0.20
C LYS A 106 4.31 0.88 0.99
N THR A 107 2.98 0.86 0.85
CA THR A 107 2.09 0.42 1.93
C THR A 107 2.04 -1.12 2.04
N PRO A 108 2.06 -1.70 3.25
CA PRO A 108 2.08 -1.02 4.55
C PRO A 108 3.45 -0.41 4.87
N LEU A 109 3.46 0.88 5.23
CA LEU A 109 4.65 1.62 5.62
C LEU A 109 4.63 1.81 7.14
N SER A 110 5.69 1.40 7.83
CA SER A 110 5.83 1.61 9.28
C SER A 110 7.01 2.51 9.56
N GLU A 111 6.72 3.64 10.19
CA GLU A 111 7.69 4.58 10.74
C GLU A 111 7.71 4.48 12.27
N ASP A 112 8.63 5.20 12.92
CA ASP A 112 8.74 5.20 14.37
C ASP A 112 7.51 5.78 15.07
N SER A 113 6.88 6.80 14.49
CA SER A 113 5.75 7.53 15.08
C SER A 113 4.37 7.12 14.52
N PHE A 114 4.30 6.48 13.35
CA PHE A 114 3.04 6.08 12.71
C PHE A 114 3.19 4.90 11.76
N THR A 115 2.06 4.31 11.37
CA THR A 115 1.98 3.28 10.32
C THR A 115 0.92 3.70 9.30
N ILE A 116 1.22 3.57 8.01
CA ILE A 116 0.31 3.84 6.90
C ILE A 116 -0.07 2.52 6.23
N THR A 117 -1.37 2.34 6.03
CA THR A 117 -1.94 1.26 5.22
C THR A 117 -2.84 1.86 4.15
N PHE A 118 -3.12 1.14 3.08
CA PHE A 118 -4.02 1.61 2.04
C PHE A 118 -5.32 0.80 2.06
N ASP A 119 -6.45 1.51 2.14
CA ASP A 119 -7.77 0.94 2.05
C ASP A 119 -8.26 0.98 0.60
N TYR A 120 -8.18 -0.18 -0.06
CA TYR A 120 -8.60 -0.36 -1.45
C TYR A 120 -10.12 -0.20 -1.65
N ALA A 121 -10.94 -0.37 -0.61
CA ALA A 121 -12.38 -0.22 -0.74
C ALA A 121 -12.79 1.26 -0.83
N ASN A 122 -12.10 2.13 -0.10
CA ASN A 122 -12.41 3.54 0.01
C ASN A 122 -11.42 4.46 -0.74
N ASP A 123 -10.36 3.90 -1.33
CA ASP A 123 -9.29 4.62 -2.05
C ASP A 123 -8.59 5.71 -1.20
N ILE A 124 -8.47 5.43 0.11
CA ILE A 124 -7.85 6.29 1.13
C ILE A 124 -6.69 5.59 1.84
N PHE A 125 -5.76 6.38 2.36
CA PHE A 125 -4.70 5.89 3.25
C PHE A 125 -5.20 5.92 4.69
N ILE A 126 -4.94 4.86 5.45
CA ILE A 126 -5.25 4.78 6.87
C ILE A 126 -3.96 4.93 7.65
N VAL A 127 -3.87 6.00 8.43
CA VAL A 127 -2.74 6.34 9.29
C VAL A 127 -3.08 5.94 10.72
N THR A 128 -2.28 5.02 11.27
CA THR A 128 -2.35 4.64 12.68
C THR A 128 -1.23 5.37 13.41
N LEU A 129 -1.60 6.30 14.29
CA LEU A 129 -0.61 7.04 15.08
C LEU A 129 -0.25 6.26 16.33
N LYS A 130 1.05 6.16 16.64
CA LYS A 130 1.49 5.63 17.93
C LYS A 130 1.26 6.67 19.03
N GLU A 131 1.22 6.26 20.29
CA GLU A 131 1.19 7.21 21.39
C GLU A 131 2.57 7.87 21.56
N PRO A 132 2.64 9.19 21.83
CA PRO A 132 1.53 10.15 22.01
C PRO A 132 1.00 10.74 20.69
N LYS A 133 -0.33 10.70 20.49
CA LYS A 133 -0.97 11.03 19.20
C LYS A 133 -0.74 12.48 18.75
N ASP A 134 -0.77 13.46 19.66
CA ASP A 134 -0.66 14.89 19.30
C ASP A 134 0.71 15.26 18.72
N ILE A 135 1.78 14.63 19.24
CA ILE A 135 3.15 14.84 18.76
C ILE A 135 3.34 14.08 17.45
N ASN A 136 2.97 12.80 17.44
CA ASN A 136 3.17 11.93 16.29
C ASN A 136 2.33 12.34 15.08
N LYS A 137 1.20 13.03 15.28
CA LYS A 137 0.45 13.66 14.19
C LYS A 137 1.25 14.75 13.49
N LYS A 138 1.97 15.59 14.24
CA LYS A 138 2.83 16.63 13.66
C LYS A 138 3.99 16.03 12.88
N ASP A 139 4.54 14.93 13.38
CA ASP A 139 5.59 14.19 12.67
C ASP A 139 5.06 13.58 11.36
N PHE A 140 3.85 13.04 11.36
CA PHE A 140 3.18 12.60 10.13
C PHE A 140 2.94 13.75 9.17
N ASP A 141 2.40 14.88 9.64
CA ASP A 141 2.12 16.06 8.80
C ASP A 141 3.42 16.60 8.18
N LEU A 142 4.53 16.63 8.92
CA LEU A 142 5.84 16.99 8.40
C LEU A 142 6.37 15.98 7.38
N TRP A 143 6.28 14.69 7.69
CA TRP A 143 6.70 13.61 6.80
C TRP A 143 5.93 13.64 5.47
N LEU A 144 4.61 13.86 5.51
CA LEU A 144 3.77 13.92 4.33
C LEU A 144 4.18 15.08 3.42
N ASN A 145 4.32 16.28 3.98
CA ASN A 145 4.74 17.46 3.22
C ASN A 145 6.14 17.32 2.62
N THR A 146 7.02 16.53 3.25
CA THR A 146 8.39 16.32 2.78
C THR A 146 8.46 15.28 1.66
N ASN A 147 7.72 14.18 1.79
CA ASN A 147 7.84 13.03 0.88
C ASN A 147 6.78 13.02 -0.23
N TYR A 148 5.57 13.51 0.06
CA TYR A 148 4.42 13.46 -0.85
C TYR A 148 3.60 14.77 -0.79
N PRO A 149 4.19 15.92 -1.15
CA PRO A 149 3.54 17.24 -1.03
C PRO A 149 2.27 17.40 -1.87
N ASN A 150 2.09 16.58 -2.91
CA ASN A 150 0.95 16.68 -3.82
C ASN A 150 -0.24 15.80 -3.39
N ILE A 151 -0.10 15.01 -2.31
CA ILE A 151 -1.22 14.23 -1.77
C ILE A 151 -1.90 15.05 -0.67
N PRO A 152 -3.16 15.48 -0.87
CA PRO A 152 -3.85 16.27 0.13
C PRO A 152 -4.23 15.43 1.36
N LEU A 153 -4.32 16.10 2.52
CA LEU A 153 -4.54 15.47 3.82
C LEU A 153 -5.91 14.76 3.93
N ASP A 154 -6.89 15.17 3.12
CA ASP A 154 -8.23 14.59 3.04
C ASP A 154 -8.22 13.13 2.54
N ARG A 155 -7.13 12.70 1.88
CA ARG A 155 -6.92 11.31 1.45
C ARG A 155 -6.40 10.40 2.56
N PHE A 156 -6.24 10.93 3.78
CA PHE A 156 -5.76 10.21 4.95
C PHE A 156 -6.83 10.14 6.05
N GLY A 157 -7.20 8.92 6.44
CA GLY A 157 -8.01 8.64 7.61
C GLY A 157 -7.13 8.28 8.81
N PHE A 158 -7.33 8.95 9.95
CA PHE A 158 -6.56 8.71 11.16
C PHE A 158 -7.26 7.73 12.11
N LYS A 159 -6.48 6.83 12.73
CA LYS A 159 -6.89 5.90 13.79
C LYS A 159 -6.03 6.09 15.04
#